data_AF-A0A7Y5DEK1-F1
#
_entry.id   AF-A0A7Y5DEK1-F1
#
_cell.length_a   1.000
_cell.length_b   1.000
_cell.length_c   1.000
_cell.angle_alpha   90.00
_cell.angle_beta   90.00
_cell.angle_gamma   90.00
#
_symmetry.space_group_name_H-M   'P 1'
#
loop_
_entity.id
_entity.type
_entity.pdbx_description
1 polymer ?
#
loop_
_entity_poly.entity_id
_entity_poly.type
_entity_poly.pdbx_seq_one_letter_code
_entity_poly.pdbx_strand_id
1 'polypeptide(L)' 'MECPKCKGLMMLERFSDFFLIFYAWKCINCGAIIDRTISNNRRKSLAAQVPQPAVETR' A
#
# COMPACT_ATOMS: atom_id res chain seq x y z
N MET A 1 2.73 12.60 4.32
CA MET A 1 2.34 11.18 4.48
C MET A 1 3.50 10.46 5.14
N GLU A 2 3.24 9.61 6.14
CA GLU A 2 4.29 8.81 6.80
C GLU A 2 4.38 7.43 6.15
N CYS A 3 5.60 6.91 6.04
CA CYS A 3 5.82 5.58 5.51
C CYS A 3 5.26 4.52 6.47
N PRO A 4 4.36 3.62 6.04
CA PRO A 4 3.82 2.59 6.91
C PRO A 4 4.87 1.54 7.30
N LYS A 5 6.00 1.45 6.57
CA LYS A 5 7.07 0.49 6.84
C LYS A 5 8.06 1.02 7.90
N CYS A 6 8.53 2.26 7.77
CA CYS A 6 9.60 2.79 8.61
C CYS A 6 9.26 4.11 9.31
N LYS A 7 8.01 4.60 9.20
CA LYS A 7 7.53 5.89 9.72
C LYS A 7 8.30 7.12 9.22
N GLY A 8 9.13 6.95 8.18
CA GLY A 8 9.88 8.03 7.56
C GLY A 8 9.04 8.91 6.66
N LEU A 9 9.63 10.01 6.20
CA LEU A 9 8.99 10.96 5.30
C LEU A 9 8.74 10.32 3.92
N MET A 10 7.54 10.56 3.39
CA MET A 10 7.21 10.24 2.00
C MET A 10 7.03 11.50 1.17
N MET A 11 7.51 11.45 -0.06
CA MET A 11 7.37 12.51 -1.06
C MET A 11 6.55 12.01 -2.24
N LEU A 12 5.73 12.88 -2.81
CA LEU A 12 4.98 12.57 -4.02
C LEU A 12 5.91 12.74 -5.22
N GLU A 13 6.23 11.64 -5.89
CA GLU A 13 7.07 11.65 -7.09
C GLU A 13 6.25 11.27 -8.33
N ARG A 14 6.65 11.83 -9.47
CA ARG A 14 6.13 11.46 -10.78
C ARG A 14 6.97 10.31 -11.33
N PHE A 15 6.34 9.17 -11.54
CA PHE A 15 6.95 8.02 -12.21
C PHE A 15 6.48 7.97 -13.66
N SER A 16 7.41 7.65 -14.55
CA SER A 16 7.13 7.42 -15.97
C SER A 16 7.83 6.16 -16.42
N ASP A 17 7.06 5.22 -16.92
CA ASP A 17 7.52 4.06 -17.69
C ASP A 17 7.24 4.30 -19.19
N PHE A 18 7.59 3.35 -20.05
CA PHE A 18 7.37 3.44 -21.50
C PHE A 18 5.88 3.64 -21.87
N PHE A 19 4.96 3.13 -21.05
CA PHE A 19 3.52 3.13 -21.36
C PHE A 19 2.68 4.01 -20.43
N LEU A 20 3.18 4.36 -19.24
CA LEU A 20 2.37 4.96 -18.19
C LEU A 20 3.12 6.05 -17.43
N ILE A 21 2.42 7.15 -17.16
CA ILE A 21 2.84 8.20 -16.25
C ILE A 21 1.88 8.18 -15.07
N PHE A 22 2.40 8.07 -13.86
CA PHE A 22 1.60 8.06 -12.64
C PHE A 22 2.32 8.75 -11.49
N TYR A 23 1.57 9.15 -10.48
CA TYR A 23 2.10 9.74 -9.26
C TYR A 23 2.00 8.74 -8.13
N ALA A 24 3.10 8.57 -7.39
CA ALA A 24 3.13 7.69 -6.23
C ALA A 24 3.94 8.32 -5.09
N TRP A 25 3.59 7.94 -3.86
CA TRP A 25 4.35 8.34 -2.69
C TRP A 25 5.55 7.42 -2.54
N LYS A 26 6.76 7.98 -2.50
CA LYS A 26 8.00 7.24 -2.24
C LYS A 26 8.59 7.69 -0.92
N CYS A 27 8.96 6.73 -0.08
CA CYS A 27 9.69 7.01 1.14
C CYS A 27 11.16 7.30 0.85
N ILE A 28 11.65 8.43 1.35
CA ILE A 28 13.05 8.85 1.16
C ILE A 28 13.99 7.95 2.00
N ASN A 29 13.53 7.43 3.13
CA ASN A 29 14.38 6.67 4.05
C ASN A 29 14.51 5.18 3.66
N CYS A 30 13.42 4.53 3.23
CA CYS A 30 13.42 3.08 2.98
C CYS A 30 13.03 2.67 1.55
N GLY A 31 12.72 3.65 0.68
CA GLY A 31 12.36 3.39 -0.71
C GLY A 31 10.96 2.79 -0.94
N ALA A 32 10.14 2.59 0.10
CA ALA A 32 8.79 2.06 -0.06
C ALA A 32 7.93 2.99 -0.94
N ILE A 33 7.27 2.41 -1.95
CA ILE A 33 6.37 3.11 -2.87
C ILE A 33 4.91 2.75 -2.56
N ILE A 34 4.03 3.75 -2.57
CA ILE A 34 2.58 3.59 -2.37
C ILE A 34 1.87 4.49 -3.39
N ASP A 35 1.23 3.86 -4.36
CA ASP A 35 0.26 4.49 -5.27
C ASP A 35 -1.17 4.10 -4.86
N ARG A 36 -2.16 4.57 -5.63
CA ARG A 36 -3.57 4.20 -5.40
C ARG A 36 -3.79 2.70 -5.52
N THR A 37 -3.11 2.03 -6.43
CA THR A 37 -3.25 0.58 -6.69
C THR A 37 -2.72 -0.23 -5.52
N ILE A 38 -1.51 0.05 -5.06
CA ILE A 38 -0.87 -0.55 -3.89
C ILE A 38 -1.72 -0.33 -2.65
N SER A 39 -2.22 0.89 -2.44
CA SER A 39 -3.10 1.18 -1.30
C SER A 39 -4.39 0.35 -1.34
N ASN A 40 -5.04 0.28 -2.50
CA ASN A 40 -6.25 -0.53 -2.70
C ASN A 40 -5.98 -2.03 -2.51
N ASN A 41 -4.88 -2.54 -3.02
CA ASN A 41 -4.49 -3.94 -2.89
C ASN A 41 -4.25 -4.30 -1.42
N ARG A 42 -3.54 -3.46 -0.67
CA ARG A 42 -3.35 -3.65 0.77
C ARG A 42 -4.67 -3.70 1.53
N ARG A 43 -5.60 -2.79 1.25
CA ARG A 43 -6.93 -2.80 1.87
C ARG A 43 -7.69 -4.09 1.57
N LYS A 44 -7.65 -4.57 0.32
CA LYS A 44 -8.30 -5.84 -0.07
C LYS A 44 -7.66 -7.04 0.63
N SER A 45 -6.33 -7.11 0.68
CA SER A 45 -5.62 -8.20 1.37
C SER A 45 -5.92 -8.23 2.87
N LEU A 46 -5.99 -7.07 3.52
CA LEU A 46 -6.35 -6.98 4.95
C LEU A 46 -7.81 -7.36 5.20
N ALA A 47 -8.74 -6.94 4.33
CA ALA A 47 -10.15 -7.32 4.45
C ALA A 47 -10.38 -8.83 4.23
N ALA A 48 -9.58 -9.46 3.37
CA ALA A 48 -9.64 -10.90 3.13
C ALA A 48 -9.05 -11.75 4.28
N GLN A 49 -8.29 -11.14 5.21
CA GLN A 49 -7.66 -11.83 6.33
C GLN A 49 -8.49 -11.82 7.62
N VAL A 50 -9.70 -11.25 7.62
CA VAL A 50 -10.62 -11.39 8.75
C VAL A 50 -10.97 -12.89 8.87
N PRO A 51 -10.56 -13.59 9.94
CA PRO A 51 -10.96 -14.97 10.15
C PRO A 51 -12.47 -14.98 10.26
N GLN A 52 -13.14 -15.73 9.39
CA GLN A 52 -14.54 -16.06 9.63
C GLN A 52 -14.58 -16.76 11.00
N PRO A 53 -15.39 -16.31 11.98
CA PRO A 53 -15.54 -17.06 13.21
C PRO A 53 -16.01 -18.46 12.80
N ALA A 54 -15.21 -19.47 13.12
CA ALA A 54 -15.58 -20.85 12.94
C ALA A 54 -16.89 -21.06 13.69
N VAL A 55 -18.00 -21.13 12.97
CA VAL A 55 -19.30 -21.49 13.52
C VAL A 55 -19.17 -22.97 13.85
N GLU A 56 -18.72 -23.25 15.07
CA GLU A 56 -18.71 -24.58 15.66
C GLU A 56 -20.16 -24.92 16.01
N THR A 57 -20.86 -25.51 15.04
CA THR A 57 -22.16 -26.13 15.22
C THR A 57 -22.03 -27.28 16.21
N ARG A 58 -22.65 -27.12 17.38
CA ARG A 58 -22.96 -28.19 18.34
C ARG A 58 -24.41 -28.58 18.22
#